data_AF-K0YUQ1-F1
#
_entry.id   AF-K0YUQ1-F1
#
_cell.length_a   1.000
_cell.length_b   1.000
_cell.length_c   1.000
_cell.angle_alpha   90.00
_cell.angle_beta   90.00
_cell.angle_gamma   90.00
#
_symmetry.space_group_name_H-M   'P 1'
#
loop_
_entity.id
_entity.type
_entity.pdbx_description
1 polymer ?
#
loop_
_entity_poly.entity_id
_entity_poly.type
_entity_poly.pdbx_seq_one_letter_code
_entity_poly.pdbx_strand_id
1 'polypeptide(L)'
;MRSYESGTEFQAEITKRGSLFIGEFTDVPDDGWDRLIDGVDRTPRQMIAYQVGWMELLLGWEKDEQADKEVITPAPGFKWNQLGGLYESFYQRWNRKASTYC
;
A
#
# COMPACT_ATOMS: atom_id res chain seq x y z
N MET A 1 -16.60 10.99 10.17
CA MET A 1 -16.13 10.51 8.86
C MET A 1 -16.19 11.67 7.88
N ARG A 2 -15.16 11.91 7.09
CA ARG A 2 -15.18 13.01 6.11
C ARG A 2 -16.06 12.60 4.92
N SER A 3 -16.92 13.50 4.47
CA SER A 3 -17.74 13.35 3.28
C SER A 3 -17.22 14.27 2.16
N TYR A 4 -17.54 13.93 0.91
CA TYR A 4 -17.21 14.71 -0.27
C TYR A 4 -18.49 15.00 -1.05
N GLU A 5 -18.61 16.21 -1.59
CA GLU A 5 -19.77 16.69 -2.33
C GLU A 5 -19.78 16.15 -3.77
N SER A 6 -18.63 15.75 -4.32
CA SER A 6 -18.52 15.20 -5.67
C SER A 6 -17.33 14.25 -5.86
N GLY A 7 -17.38 13.44 -6.93
CA GLY A 7 -16.24 12.61 -7.34
C GLY A 7 -14.99 13.44 -7.70
N THR A 8 -15.16 14.61 -8.29
CA THR A 8 -14.06 15.53 -8.61
C THR A 8 -13.38 16.05 -7.34
N GLU A 9 -14.15 16.43 -6.32
CA GLU A 9 -13.60 16.85 -5.03
C GLU A 9 -12.83 15.70 -4.36
N PHE A 10 -13.39 14.49 -4.38
CA PHE A 10 -12.73 13.31 -3.84
C PHE A 10 -11.41 13.01 -4.56
N GLN A 11 -11.40 13.06 -5.89
CA GLN A 11 -10.20 12.88 -6.71
C GLN A 11 -9.14 13.94 -6.41
N ALA A 12 -9.55 15.20 -6.24
CA ALA A 12 -8.64 16.29 -5.89
C ALA A 12 -8.00 16.06 -4.50
N GLU A 13 -8.78 15.61 -3.51
CA GLU A 13 -8.24 15.31 -2.18
C GLU A 13 -7.30 14.09 -2.20
N ILE A 14 -7.64 13.01 -2.94
CA ILE A 14 -6.74 11.86 -3.12
C ILE A 14 -5.42 12.34 -3.74
N THR A 15 -5.49 13.12 -4.81
CA THR A 15 -4.31 13.64 -5.52
C THR A 15 -3.44 14.48 -4.60
N LYS A 16 -4.06 15.42 -3.87
CA LYS A 16 -3.37 16.28 -2.90
C LYS A 16 -2.67 15.47 -1.81
N ARG A 17 -3.36 14.50 -1.19
CA ARG A 17 -2.80 13.69 -0.09
C ARG A 17 -1.73 12.73 -0.59
N GLY A 18 -1.90 12.13 -1.76
CA GLY A 18 -0.89 11.30 -2.41
C GLY A 18 0.39 12.09 -2.69
N SER A 19 0.29 13.29 -3.25
CA SER A 19 1.45 14.15 -3.51
C SER A 19 2.17 14.58 -2.24
N LEU A 20 1.44 14.93 -1.17
CA LEU A 20 2.05 15.24 0.12
C LEU A 20 2.77 14.01 0.69
N PHE A 21 2.10 12.85 0.70
CA PHE A 21 2.67 11.60 1.22
C PHE A 21 3.95 11.20 0.49
N ILE A 22 3.95 11.17 -0.85
CA ILE A 22 5.15 10.79 -1.60
C ILE A 22 6.27 11.82 -1.47
N GLY A 23 5.92 13.09 -1.27
CA GLY A 23 6.85 14.18 -1.00
C GLY A 23 7.71 13.95 0.25
N GLU A 24 7.16 13.30 1.29
CA GLU A 24 7.92 12.98 2.52
C GLU A 24 9.10 12.02 2.28
N PHE A 25 9.16 11.36 1.13
CA PHE A 25 10.20 10.38 0.79
C PHE A 25 11.26 10.91 -0.18
N THR A 26 11.17 12.16 -0.65
CA THR A 26 12.09 12.69 -1.69
C THR A 26 13.53 12.79 -1.23
N ASP A 27 13.74 13.02 0.07
CA ASP A 27 15.06 13.22 0.67
C ASP A 27 15.55 11.99 1.44
N VAL A 28 14.89 10.84 1.28
CA VAL A 28 15.34 9.57 1.89
C VAL A 28 16.62 9.11 1.19
N PRO A 29 17.75 8.95 1.91
CA PRO A 29 18.99 8.49 1.30
C PRO A 29 18.86 7.04 0.82
N ASP A 30 19.69 6.64 -0.15
CA ASP A 30 19.65 5.31 -0.77
C ASP A 30 19.74 4.15 0.24
N ASP A 31 20.47 4.34 1.34
CA ASP A 31 20.63 3.36 2.43
C ASP A 31 19.56 3.49 3.54
N GLY A 32 18.69 4.49 3.46
CA GLY A 32 17.65 4.78 4.45
C GLY A 32 16.35 4.01 4.25
N TRP A 33 16.11 3.46 3.05
CA TRP A 33 14.83 2.85 2.68
C TRP A 33 14.39 1.67 3.53
N ASP A 34 15.37 0.93 4.06
CA ASP A 34 15.18 -0.30 4.84
C ASP A 34 15.57 -0.10 6.32
N ARG A 35 15.87 1.13 6.73
CA ARG A 35 16.21 1.46 8.12
C ARG A 35 14.95 1.57 8.97
N LEU A 36 14.86 0.75 10.01
CA LEU A 36 13.85 0.88 11.06
C LEU A 36 14.34 1.87 12.12
N ILE A 37 13.51 2.85 12.44
CA ILE A 37 13.80 3.85 13.48
C ILE A 37 13.09 3.42 14.76
N ASP A 38 13.75 3.56 15.90
CA ASP A 38 13.17 3.22 17.20
C ASP A 38 11.87 4.01 17.44
N GLY A 39 10.82 3.33 17.89
CA GLY A 39 9.47 3.88 18.03
C GLY A 39 8.67 4.03 16.72
N VAL A 40 9.18 3.56 15.57
CA VAL A 40 8.44 3.54 14.30
C VAL A 40 8.23 2.11 13.82
N ASP A 41 6.97 1.73 13.54
CA ASP A 41 6.60 0.33 13.23
C ASP A 41 7.01 -0.15 11.82
N ARG A 42 7.46 0.74 10.94
CA ARG A 42 7.69 0.45 9.51
C ARG A 42 8.91 1.18 8.98
N THR A 43 9.65 0.52 8.07
CA THR A 43 10.65 1.20 7.24
C THR A 43 9.98 2.08 6.17
N PRO A 44 10.67 3.07 5.59
CA PRO A 44 10.14 3.84 4.47
C PRO A 44 9.60 2.97 3.34
N ARG A 45 10.33 1.90 2.98
CA ARG A 45 9.88 0.92 1.97
C ARG A 45 8.57 0.24 2.37
N GLN A 46 8.44 -0.20 3.62
CA GLN A 46 7.21 -0.85 4.12
C GLN A 46 6.02 0.12 4.14
N MET A 47 6.24 1.39 4.45
CA MET A 47 5.18 2.42 4.40
C MET A 47 4.60 2.56 3.00
N ILE A 48 5.44 2.62 1.96
CA ILE A 48 4.98 2.67 0.56
C ILE A 48 4.34 1.36 0.15
N ALA A 49 4.97 0.22 0.46
CA ALA A 49 4.44 -1.11 0.13
C ALA A 49 3.03 -1.33 0.70
N TYR A 50 2.74 -0.80 1.89
CA TYR A 50 1.40 -0.81 2.48
C TYR A 50 0.38 -0.07 1.61
N GLN A 51 0.70 1.14 1.13
CA GLN A 51 -0.22 1.91 0.28
C GLN A 51 -0.43 1.21 -1.07
N VAL A 52 0.65 0.76 -1.70
CA VAL A 52 0.61 0.06 -2.98
C VAL A 52 -0.20 -1.23 -2.88
N GLY A 53 0.02 -2.03 -1.82
CA GLY A 53 -0.73 -3.27 -1.61
C GLY A 53 -2.24 -3.04 -1.52
N TRP A 54 -2.69 -2.01 -0.79
CA TRP A 54 -4.10 -1.67 -0.73
C TRP A 54 -4.66 -1.13 -2.05
N MET A 55 -3.92 -0.28 -2.76
CA MET A 55 -4.35 0.23 -4.07
C MET A 55 -4.48 -0.91 -5.10
N GLU A 56 -3.54 -1.85 -5.11
CA GLU A 56 -3.60 -3.03 -5.98
C GLU A 56 -4.80 -3.92 -5.66
N LEU A 57 -5.14 -4.11 -4.38
CA LEU A 57 -6.35 -4.85 -3.99
C LEU A 57 -7.62 -4.13 -4.45
N LEU A 58 -7.75 -2.83 -4.16
CA LEU A 58 -8.93 -2.05 -4.53
C LEU A 58 -9.18 -2.07 -6.05
N LEU A 59 -8.14 -1.84 -6.84
CA LEU A 59 -8.21 -1.89 -8.30
C LEU A 59 -8.44 -3.32 -8.82
N GLY A 60 -7.89 -4.32 -8.12
CA GLY A 60 -8.09 -5.73 -8.44
C GLY A 60 -9.54 -6.17 -8.24
N TRP A 61 -10.17 -5.76 -7.15
CA TRP A 61 -11.58 -6.03 -6.87
C TRP A 61 -12.48 -5.46 -7.97
N GLU A 62 -12.30 -4.17 -8.31
CA GLU A 62 -13.06 -3.51 -9.38
C GLU A 62 -12.89 -4.24 -10.72
N LYS A 63 -11.65 -4.62 -11.07
CA LYS A 63 -11.36 -5.31 -12.32
C LYS A 63 -12.02 -6.69 -12.40
N ASP A 64 -11.99 -7.45 -11.31
CA ASP A 64 -12.59 -8.78 -11.27
C ASP A 64 -14.12 -8.70 -11.25
N GLU A 65 -14.70 -7.72 -10.55
CA GLU A 65 -16.14 -7.43 -10.59
C GLU A 65 -16.60 -7.05 -12.00
N GLN A 66 -15.90 -6.15 -12.69
CA GLN A 66 -16.16 -5.79 -14.09
C GLN A 66 -16.04 -6.98 -15.06
N ALA A 67 -15.35 -8.04 -14.65
CA ALA A 67 -15.17 -9.26 -15.43
C ALA A 67 -16.12 -10.40 -15.00
N ASP A 68 -17.18 -10.09 -14.22
CA ASP A 68 -18.15 -11.04 -13.68
C ASP A 68 -17.51 -12.18 -12.86
N LYS A 69 -16.37 -11.94 -12.22
CA LYS A 69 -15.71 -12.90 -11.34
C LYS A 69 -16.10 -12.68 -9.89
N GLU A 70 -16.05 -13.75 -9.10
CA GLU A 70 -16.22 -13.66 -7.65
C GLU A 70 -15.08 -12.84 -7.02
N VAL A 71 -15.44 -11.76 -6.33
CA VAL A 71 -14.50 -10.91 -5.59
C VAL A 71 -14.41 -11.37 -4.13
N ILE A 72 -13.22 -11.76 -3.69
CA ILE A 72 -12.95 -12.15 -2.30
C ILE A 72 -12.21 -11.02 -1.58
N THR A 73 -12.87 -10.41 -0.59
CA THR A 73 -12.29 -9.33 0.21
C THR A 73 -11.87 -9.79 1.63
N PRO A 74 -10.78 -9.26 2.20
CA PRO A 74 -9.83 -8.33 1.57
C PRO A 74 -8.92 -9.01 0.52
N ALA A 75 -8.66 -10.31 0.68
CA ALA A 75 -7.96 -11.13 -0.31
C ALA A 75 -8.21 -12.62 0.00
N PRO A 76 -8.02 -13.53 -0.96
CA PRO A 76 -8.14 -14.97 -0.71
C PRO A 76 -7.27 -15.42 0.47
N GLY A 77 -7.87 -16.13 1.42
CA GLY A 77 -7.17 -16.62 2.62
C GLY A 77 -6.99 -15.60 3.75
N PHE A 78 -7.43 -14.35 3.57
CA PHE A 78 -7.35 -13.30 4.58
C PHE A 78 -8.73 -12.88 5.09
N LYS A 79 -8.80 -12.39 6.33
CA LYS A 79 -10.03 -11.87 6.94
C LYS A 79 -9.81 -10.44 7.43
N TRP A 80 -10.86 -9.63 7.41
CA TRP A 80 -10.84 -8.24 7.88
C TRP A 80 -10.43 -8.08 9.35
N ASN A 81 -10.65 -9.10 10.18
CA ASN A 81 -10.20 -9.12 11.58
C ASN A 81 -8.78 -9.70 11.77
N GLN A 82 -8.07 -10.05 10.69
CA GLN A 82 -6.75 -10.69 10.70
C GLN A 82 -5.84 -10.12 9.60
N LEU A 83 -5.74 -8.79 9.53
CA LEU A 83 -5.00 -8.11 8.45
C LEU A 83 -3.47 -8.14 8.60
N GLY A 84 -2.93 -8.52 9.76
CA GLY A 84 -1.48 -8.55 9.98
C GLY A 84 -0.72 -9.39 8.95
N GLY A 85 -1.24 -10.59 8.63
CA GLY A 85 -0.66 -11.44 7.58
C GLY A 85 -0.80 -10.85 6.18
N LEU A 86 -1.86 -10.09 5.92
CA LEU A 86 -2.05 -9.41 4.64
C LEU A 86 -0.98 -8.31 4.46
N TYR A 87 -0.71 -7.54 5.51
CA TYR A 87 0.31 -6.50 5.48
C TYR A 87 1.71 -7.09 5.25
N GLU A 88 2.01 -8.21 5.91
CA GLU A 88 3.27 -8.92 5.69
C GLU A 88 3.42 -9.35 4.21
N SER A 89 2.33 -9.81 3.58
CA SER A 89 2.35 -10.16 2.16
C SER A 89 2.68 -8.96 1.24
N PHE A 90 2.28 -7.75 1.62
CA PHE A 90 2.64 -6.53 0.89
C PHE A 90 4.15 -6.25 1.04
N TYR A 91 4.69 -6.37 2.26
CA TYR A 91 6.09 -6.09 2.52
C TYR A 91 7.02 -7.08 1.81
N GLN A 92 6.67 -8.37 1.81
CA GLN A 92 7.47 -9.41 1.15
C GLN A 92 7.57 -9.21 -0.37
N ARG A 93 6.52 -8.67 -1.02
CA ARG A 93 6.52 -8.38 -2.46
C ARG A 93 7.57 -7.34 -2.85
N TRP A 94 7.81 -6.37 -1.97
CA TRP A 94 8.72 -5.26 -2.22
C TRP A 94 10.07 -5.41 -1.50
N ASN A 95 10.23 -6.46 -0.70
CA ASN A 95 11.48 -6.74 -0.02
C ASN A 95 12.58 -6.98 -1.07
N ARG A 96 13.67 -6.25 -0.96
CA ARG A 96 14.79 -6.38 -1.89
C ARG A 96 15.45 -7.72 -1.59
N LYS A 97 15.18 -8.75 -2.39
CA LYS A 97 15.99 -9.97 -2.35
C LYS A 97 17.42 -9.53 -2.61
N ALA A 98 18.30 -9.69 -1.62
CA ALA A 98 19.73 -9.64 -1.86
C ALA A 98 19.98 -10.57 -3.04
N SER A 99 20.47 -10.01 -4.14
CA SER A 99 20.82 -10.79 -5.31
C SER A 99 21.84 -11.82 -4.84
N THR A 100 21.40 -13.06 -4.67
CA THR A 100 22.29 -14.17 -4.41
C THR A 100 22.96 -14.48 -5.73
N TYR A 101 23.97 -13.69 -6.07
CA TYR A 101 24.98 -14.13 -7.01
C TYR A 101 26.05 -14.86 -6.19
N CYS A 102 26.17 -16.15 -6.48
CA CYS A 102 27.38 -16.94 -6.21
C CYS A 102 28.58 -16.35 -6.95
#